data_AF-A0A7V9LE23-F1
#
_entry.id   AF-A0A7V9LE23-F1
#
_cell.length_a   1.000
_cell.length_b   1.000
_cell.length_c   1.000
_cell.angle_alpha   90.00
_cell.angle_beta   90.00
_cell.angle_gamma   90.00
#
_symmetry.space_group_name_H-M   'P 1'
#
loop_
_entity.id
_entity.type
_entity.pdbx_description
1 polymer ?
#
loop_
_entity_poly.entity_id
_entity_poly.type
_entity_poly.pdbx_seq_one_letter_code
_entity_poly.pdbx_strand_id
1 'polypeptide(L)'
;MVRWLLVIALVACKGPLDNERAQLDDSARLGADARLSKLAATTREHAKRVTGIVLKRAQALAAIPELTAALLTEGSERQSKARVGFMKFIVAGTDKPDALALVDINGDVIAMHDTPAPIPKMWRAETPGAKTRFPALDFVLASTTSISDTILYSDAPLRIGAATLVDAGRPIGAVVTLYAMNASMAARDKSTVGADVGYVTGTKALVTTLGEHATWAQLSDWLATKPASSAAFAAGTGSEASRYVVRTVEIPRAAATEVPASYPPSPISMLVFEKVTGILEP
;
A
#
# COMPACT_ATOMS: atom_id res chain seq x y z
N MET A 1 51.93 21.53 -55.08
CA MET A 1 50.85 22.35 -54.49
C MET A 1 49.56 21.57 -54.58
N VAL A 2 49.23 20.82 -53.52
CA VAL A 2 48.04 19.96 -53.40
C VAL A 2 47.55 20.10 -51.96
N ARG A 3 46.22 20.05 -51.79
CA ARG A 3 45.41 20.11 -50.56
C ARG A 3 44.69 21.45 -50.43
N TRP A 4 43.40 21.44 -50.76
CA TRP A 4 42.29 22.13 -50.08
C TRP A 4 41.03 21.80 -50.88
N LEU A 5 40.35 20.69 -50.57
CA LEU A 5 38.96 20.40 -50.95
C LEU A 5 38.61 18.96 -50.51
N LEU A 6 38.42 18.72 -49.22
CA LEU A 6 37.64 17.56 -48.74
C LEU A 6 37.28 17.68 -47.24
N VAL A 7 36.53 18.71 -46.83
CA VAL A 7 35.95 18.78 -45.47
C VAL A 7 34.55 19.40 -45.52
N ILE A 8 33.65 18.91 -46.37
CA ILE A 8 32.20 19.22 -46.30
C ILE A 8 31.40 18.01 -46.79
N ALA A 9 31.38 16.91 -46.04
CA ALA A 9 30.49 15.77 -46.32
C ALA A 9 30.21 14.89 -45.08
N LEU A 10 30.23 15.44 -43.87
CA LEU A 10 29.98 14.66 -42.65
C LEU A 10 28.96 15.27 -41.68
N VAL A 11 28.27 16.34 -42.07
CA VAL A 11 27.30 17.04 -41.22
C VAL A 11 25.84 16.83 -41.66
N ALA A 12 25.58 16.25 -42.84
CA ALA A 12 24.22 16.16 -43.40
C ALA A 12 23.47 14.83 -43.18
N CYS A 13 24.08 13.79 -42.58
CA CYS A 13 23.44 12.47 -42.42
C CYS A 13 22.95 12.15 -40.99
N LYS A 14 23.03 13.11 -40.05
CA LYS A 14 22.52 12.90 -38.68
C LYS A 14 21.00 13.05 -38.55
N GLY A 15 20.35 13.82 -39.41
CA GLY A 15 18.93 14.18 -39.30
C GLY A 15 17.88 13.06 -39.46
N PRO A 16 18.05 12.06 -40.35
CA PRO A 16 16.99 11.05 -40.57
C PRO A 16 16.98 9.98 -39.46
N LEU A 17 18.15 9.51 -39.04
CA LEU A 17 18.29 8.45 -38.03
C LEU A 17 17.90 8.92 -36.63
N ASP A 18 18.18 10.18 -36.28
CA ASP A 18 17.79 10.74 -34.98
C ASP A 18 16.26 10.94 -34.89
N ASN A 19 15.60 11.28 -36.01
CA ASN A 19 14.13 11.39 -36.08
C ASN A 19 13.43 10.03 -36.03
N GLU A 20 13.94 9.02 -36.75
CA GLU A 20 13.39 7.66 -36.66
C GLU A 20 13.56 7.07 -35.25
N ARG A 21 14.69 7.34 -34.58
CA ARG A 21 14.92 6.97 -33.17
C ARG A 21 13.94 7.67 -32.23
N ALA A 22 13.74 8.98 -32.38
CA ALA A 22 12.77 9.72 -31.58
C ALA A 22 11.34 9.19 -31.78
N GLN A 23 10.96 8.85 -33.01
CA GLN A 23 9.64 8.28 -33.32
C GLN A 23 9.45 6.85 -32.77
N LEU A 24 10.49 6.00 -32.85
CA LEU A 24 10.47 4.67 -32.25
C LEU A 24 10.36 4.75 -30.73
N ASP A 25 11.07 5.69 -30.10
CA ASP A 25 10.99 5.95 -28.66
C ASP A 25 9.58 6.43 -28.26
N ASP A 26 8.96 7.32 -29.02
CA ASP A 26 7.60 7.81 -28.74
C ASP A 26 6.54 6.71 -28.92
N SER A 27 6.63 5.90 -29.98
CA SER A 27 5.74 4.76 -30.18
C SER A 27 5.88 3.70 -29.07
N ALA A 28 7.11 3.39 -28.66
CA ALA A 28 7.38 2.47 -27.56
C ALA A 28 6.78 2.99 -26.24
N ARG A 29 6.90 4.30 -25.98
CA ARG A 29 6.33 4.96 -24.79
C ARG A 29 4.80 4.98 -24.81
N LEU A 30 4.17 5.29 -25.94
CA LEU A 30 2.72 5.25 -26.09
C LEU A 30 2.16 3.84 -25.86
N GLY A 31 2.83 2.82 -26.43
CA GLY A 31 2.46 1.42 -26.21
C GLY A 31 2.60 1.02 -24.73
N ALA A 32 3.67 1.45 -24.07
CA ALA A 32 3.88 1.21 -22.64
C ALA A 32 2.82 1.91 -21.78
N ASP A 33 2.44 3.16 -22.07
CA ASP A 33 1.42 3.89 -21.31
C ASP A 33 0.01 3.27 -21.45
N ALA A 34 -0.32 2.75 -22.64
CA ALA A 34 -1.56 2.01 -22.86
C ALA A 34 -1.62 0.72 -22.00
N ARG A 35 -0.50 -0.04 -21.95
CA ARG A 35 -0.39 -1.22 -21.08
C ARG A 35 -0.43 -0.84 -19.60
N LEU A 36 0.29 0.21 -19.21
CA LEU A 36 0.30 0.75 -17.85
C LEU A 36 -1.10 1.18 -17.40
N SER A 37 -1.92 1.75 -18.30
CA SER A 37 -3.30 2.11 -18.00
C SER A 37 -4.16 0.88 -17.64
N LYS A 38 -4.01 -0.21 -18.40
CA LYS A 38 -4.69 -1.48 -18.13
C LYS A 38 -4.19 -2.13 -16.83
N LEU A 39 -2.87 -2.10 -16.60
CA LEU A 39 -2.27 -2.60 -15.37
C LEU A 39 -2.77 -1.80 -14.16
N ALA A 40 -2.80 -0.48 -14.23
CA ALA A 40 -3.32 0.37 -13.14
C ALA A 40 -4.80 0.09 -12.81
N ALA A 41 -5.64 -0.19 -13.80
CA ALA A 41 -7.02 -0.62 -13.57
C ALA A 41 -7.08 -1.99 -12.88
N THR A 42 -6.28 -2.96 -13.33
CA THR A 42 -6.17 -4.30 -12.74
C THR A 42 -5.69 -4.22 -11.29
N THR A 43 -4.66 -3.40 -11.04
CA THR A 43 -4.12 -3.12 -9.72
C THR A 43 -5.17 -2.51 -8.79
N ARG A 44 -5.99 -1.57 -9.27
CA ARG A 44 -7.06 -0.98 -8.48
C ARG A 44 -8.11 -2.01 -8.08
N GLU A 45 -8.55 -2.86 -9.00
CA GLU A 45 -9.52 -3.92 -8.71
C GLU A 45 -8.95 -4.98 -7.77
N HIS A 46 -7.68 -5.34 -7.93
CA HIS A 46 -6.97 -6.22 -6.98
C HIS A 46 -6.92 -5.59 -5.58
N ALA A 47 -6.48 -4.33 -5.47
CA ALA A 47 -6.43 -3.62 -4.21
C ALA A 47 -7.82 -3.55 -3.53
N LYS A 48 -8.87 -3.25 -4.30
CA LYS A 48 -10.27 -3.27 -3.82
C LYS A 48 -10.67 -4.62 -3.25
N ARG A 49 -10.34 -5.71 -3.95
CA ARG A 49 -10.61 -7.07 -3.48
C ARG A 49 -9.90 -7.36 -2.18
N VAL A 50 -8.61 -7.02 -2.07
CA VAL A 50 -7.82 -7.27 -0.85
C VAL A 50 -8.35 -6.46 0.32
N THR A 51 -8.65 -5.16 0.15
CA THR A 51 -9.27 -4.35 1.20
C THR A 51 -10.62 -4.92 1.64
N GLY A 52 -11.44 -5.43 0.70
CA GLY A 52 -12.69 -6.12 1.02
C GLY A 52 -12.48 -7.41 1.82
N ILE A 53 -11.42 -8.17 1.57
CA ILE A 53 -11.06 -9.36 2.36
C ILE A 53 -10.66 -8.93 3.78
N VAL A 54 -9.82 -7.91 3.92
CA VAL A 54 -9.38 -7.39 5.24
C VAL A 54 -10.59 -6.92 6.07
N LEU A 55 -11.54 -6.20 5.46
CA LEU A 55 -12.80 -5.80 6.11
C LEU A 55 -13.58 -7.01 6.63
N LYS A 56 -13.82 -8.01 5.77
CA LYS A 56 -14.54 -9.24 6.15
C LYS A 56 -13.84 -10.00 7.27
N ARG A 57 -12.50 -9.99 7.30
CA ARG A 57 -11.71 -10.62 8.36
C ARG A 57 -11.88 -9.89 9.69
N ALA A 58 -11.87 -8.57 9.70
CA ALA A 58 -12.16 -7.78 10.90
C ALA A 58 -13.59 -8.05 11.43
N GLN A 59 -14.57 -8.13 10.53
CA GLN A 59 -15.96 -8.48 10.90
C GLN A 59 -16.07 -9.91 11.47
N ALA A 60 -15.41 -10.88 10.86
CA ALA A 60 -15.38 -12.26 11.35
C ALA A 60 -14.69 -12.37 12.71
N LEU A 61 -13.65 -11.58 12.96
CA LEU A 61 -13.01 -11.47 14.27
C LEU A 61 -13.97 -10.86 15.30
N ALA A 62 -14.67 -9.79 14.95
CA ALA A 62 -15.63 -9.13 15.85
C ALA A 62 -16.82 -10.02 16.22
N ALA A 63 -17.16 -10.99 15.37
CA ALA A 63 -18.23 -11.95 15.63
C ALA A 63 -17.87 -13.02 16.68
N ILE A 64 -16.62 -13.06 17.17
CA ILE A 64 -16.18 -14.04 18.17
C ILE A 64 -16.64 -13.62 19.58
N PRO A 65 -17.54 -14.38 20.22
CA PRO A 65 -18.15 -13.97 21.49
C PRO A 65 -17.14 -13.76 22.63
N GLU A 66 -16.03 -14.50 22.63
CA GLU A 66 -14.99 -14.37 23.65
C GLU A 66 -14.33 -12.98 23.67
N LEU A 67 -14.31 -12.26 22.55
CA LEU A 67 -13.72 -10.93 22.47
C LEU A 67 -14.63 -9.87 23.11
N THR A 68 -15.95 -9.96 22.89
CA THR A 68 -16.94 -9.18 23.64
C THR A 68 -16.87 -9.51 25.13
N ALA A 69 -16.84 -10.80 25.48
CA ALA A 69 -16.74 -11.23 26.88
C ALA A 69 -15.45 -10.75 27.55
N ALA A 70 -14.33 -10.69 26.82
CA ALA A 70 -13.07 -10.15 27.33
C ALA A 70 -13.21 -8.69 27.76
N LEU A 71 -13.87 -7.84 26.96
CA LEU A 71 -14.10 -6.42 27.31
C LEU A 71 -14.98 -6.24 28.54
N LEU A 72 -15.95 -7.14 28.74
CA LEU A 72 -16.88 -7.10 29.88
C LEU A 72 -16.29 -7.71 31.17
N THR A 73 -15.12 -8.34 31.09
CA THR A 73 -14.45 -9.00 32.23
C THR A 73 -13.30 -8.13 32.74
N GLU A 74 -12.96 -8.24 34.02
CA GLU A 74 -11.80 -7.55 34.62
C GLU A 74 -10.65 -8.50 34.96
N GLY A 75 -9.47 -7.95 35.27
CA GLY A 75 -8.32 -8.71 35.76
C GLY A 75 -7.68 -9.66 34.74
N SER A 76 -7.14 -10.78 35.23
CA SER A 76 -6.41 -11.76 34.42
C SER A 76 -7.31 -12.58 33.47
N GLU A 77 -8.60 -12.70 33.79
CA GLU A 77 -9.56 -13.44 32.99
C GLU A 77 -9.83 -12.74 31.63
N ARG A 78 -9.81 -11.40 31.61
CA ARG A 78 -9.87 -10.58 30.39
C ARG A 78 -8.86 -11.03 29.33
N GLN A 79 -7.60 -11.21 29.73
CA GLN A 79 -6.52 -11.62 28.82
C GLN A 79 -6.72 -13.05 28.31
N SER A 80 -7.18 -13.94 29.20
CA SER A 80 -7.42 -15.35 28.85
C SER A 80 -8.54 -15.47 27.81
N LYS A 81 -9.66 -14.75 27.99
CA LYS A 81 -10.76 -14.73 27.02
C LYS A 81 -10.33 -14.14 25.68
N ALA A 82 -9.61 -13.01 25.69
CA ALA A 82 -9.10 -12.39 24.47
C ALA A 82 -8.20 -13.35 23.68
N ARG A 83 -7.27 -14.04 24.37
CA ARG A 83 -6.39 -15.05 23.77
C ARG A 83 -7.17 -16.20 23.15
N VAL A 84 -8.18 -16.74 23.84
CA VAL A 84 -9.04 -17.80 23.29
C VAL A 84 -9.75 -17.32 22.03
N GLY A 85 -10.28 -16.10 22.04
CA GLY A 85 -10.93 -15.51 20.87
C GLY A 85 -9.99 -15.38 19.66
N PHE A 86 -8.78 -14.87 19.87
CA PHE A 86 -7.77 -14.80 18.82
C PHE A 86 -7.37 -16.18 18.29
N MET A 87 -7.18 -17.17 19.17
CA MET A 87 -6.84 -18.54 18.72
C MET A 87 -7.95 -19.17 17.88
N LYS A 88 -9.22 -18.97 18.25
CA LYS A 88 -10.37 -19.44 17.44
C LYS A 88 -10.37 -18.82 16.06
N PHE A 89 -10.11 -17.51 15.97
CA PHE A 89 -10.01 -16.81 14.69
C PHE A 89 -8.92 -17.40 13.79
N ILE A 90 -7.73 -17.62 14.34
CA ILE A 90 -6.56 -18.08 13.59
C ILE A 90 -6.77 -19.50 13.09
N VAL A 91 -7.31 -20.40 13.92
CA VAL A 91 -7.57 -21.80 13.54
C VAL A 91 -8.62 -21.90 12.42
N ALA A 92 -9.57 -20.96 12.36
CA ALA A 92 -10.61 -20.94 11.33
C ALA A 92 -10.15 -20.32 9.99
N GLY A 93 -8.98 -19.66 9.94
CA GLY A 93 -8.51 -18.89 8.79
C GLY A 93 -7.31 -19.51 8.07
N THR A 94 -7.16 -19.20 6.77
CA THR A 94 -6.01 -19.59 5.95
C THR A 94 -4.99 -18.46 5.75
N ASP A 95 -5.41 -17.20 5.86
CA ASP A 95 -4.56 -16.02 5.76
C ASP A 95 -4.48 -15.38 7.14
N LYS A 96 -3.29 -15.40 7.74
CA LYS A 96 -3.05 -14.99 9.12
C LYS A 96 -2.62 -13.52 9.14
N PRO A 97 -3.33 -12.63 9.84
CA PRO A 97 -2.86 -11.27 10.08
C PRO A 97 -1.51 -11.26 10.78
N ASP A 98 -0.69 -10.25 10.52
CA ASP A 98 0.60 -10.06 11.19
C ASP A 98 0.43 -9.67 12.67
N ALA A 99 -0.68 -9.00 12.98
CA ALA A 99 -1.10 -8.74 14.35
C ALA A 99 -2.62 -8.68 14.48
N LEU A 100 -3.10 -9.09 15.66
CA LEU A 100 -4.47 -8.91 16.11
C LEU A 100 -4.48 -8.07 17.37
N ALA A 101 -5.46 -7.19 17.51
CA ALA A 101 -5.64 -6.43 18.74
C ALA A 101 -7.12 -6.36 19.15
N LEU A 102 -7.33 -6.31 20.45
CA LEU A 102 -8.59 -5.99 21.09
C LEU A 102 -8.42 -4.64 21.77
N VAL A 103 -9.32 -3.72 21.48
CA VAL A 103 -9.27 -2.33 21.92
C VAL A 103 -10.56 -1.98 22.64
N ASP A 104 -10.49 -1.24 23.73
CA ASP A 104 -11.68 -0.74 24.45
C ASP A 104 -12.30 0.50 23.78
N ILE A 105 -13.38 1.02 24.36
CA ILE A 105 -14.09 2.20 23.82
C ILE A 105 -13.28 3.51 23.85
N ASN A 106 -12.21 3.54 24.65
CA ASN A 106 -11.31 4.69 24.77
C ASN A 106 -10.16 4.62 23.76
N GLY A 107 -10.00 3.51 23.04
CA GLY A 107 -8.89 3.29 22.14
C GLY A 107 -7.70 2.59 22.82
N ASP A 108 -7.87 2.06 24.03
CA ASP A 108 -6.82 1.34 24.74
C ASP A 108 -6.73 -0.10 24.31
N VAL A 109 -5.51 -0.51 23.95
CA VAL A 109 -5.22 -1.90 23.61
C VAL A 109 -5.31 -2.76 24.88
N ILE A 110 -6.34 -3.58 24.92
CA ILE A 110 -6.61 -4.53 25.98
C ILE A 110 -5.76 -5.78 25.83
N ALA A 111 -5.68 -6.33 24.62
CA ALA A 111 -4.93 -7.54 24.33
C ALA A 111 -4.41 -7.52 22.90
N MET A 112 -3.29 -8.20 22.66
CA MET A 112 -2.75 -8.41 21.31
C MET A 112 -2.32 -9.86 21.13
N HIS A 113 -2.34 -10.31 19.88
CA HIS A 113 -1.75 -11.56 19.45
C HIS A 113 -0.78 -11.30 18.29
N ASP A 114 0.33 -12.04 18.27
CA ASP A 114 1.51 -11.87 17.42
C ASP A 114 2.35 -10.61 17.70
N THR A 115 3.23 -10.22 16.76
CA THR A 115 4.30 -9.26 16.96
C THR A 115 3.72 -7.90 17.40
N PRO A 116 4.24 -7.29 18.49
CA PRO A 116 3.67 -6.08 19.08
C PRO A 116 4.03 -4.81 18.28
N ALA A 117 3.99 -4.87 16.95
CA ALA A 117 4.18 -3.73 16.07
C ALA A 117 2.87 -3.52 15.31
N PRO A 118 2.11 -2.44 15.59
CA PRO A 118 2.40 -1.32 16.49
C PRO A 118 2.40 -1.64 18.00
N ILE A 119 3.31 -1.00 18.76
CA ILE A 119 3.42 -1.19 20.22
C ILE A 119 2.20 -0.57 20.89
N PRO A 120 1.49 -1.25 21.81
CA PRO A 120 0.26 -0.75 22.45
C PRO A 120 0.29 0.72 22.88
N LYS A 121 1.38 1.15 23.51
CA LYS A 121 1.54 2.54 24.00
C LYS A 121 1.51 3.60 22.90
N MET A 122 1.81 3.21 21.67
CA MET A 122 1.82 4.08 20.49
C MET A 122 0.49 4.09 19.73
N TRP A 123 -0.52 3.36 20.19
CA TRP A 123 -1.85 3.39 19.55
C TRP A 123 -2.60 4.67 19.89
N ARG A 124 -2.36 5.26 21.07
CA ARG A 124 -2.96 6.53 21.46
C ARG A 124 -2.38 7.69 20.64
N ALA A 125 -3.25 8.59 20.23
CA ALA A 125 -2.82 9.83 19.60
C ALA A 125 -2.12 10.73 20.63
N GLU A 126 -1.06 11.41 20.19
CA GLU A 126 -0.48 12.53 20.95
C GLU A 126 -1.19 13.85 20.63
N THR A 127 -2.00 13.87 19.56
CA THR A 127 -2.69 15.06 19.05
C THR A 127 -4.04 15.27 19.76
N PRO A 128 -4.35 16.50 20.22
CA PRO A 128 -5.66 16.83 20.77
C PRO A 128 -6.79 16.54 19.76
N GLY A 129 -7.82 15.80 20.19
CA GLY A 129 -9.02 15.52 19.40
C GLY A 129 -9.07 14.16 18.70
N ALA A 130 -7.95 13.45 18.58
CA ALA A 130 -7.92 12.05 18.15
C ALA A 130 -7.81 11.13 19.39
N LYS A 131 -8.53 10.01 19.39
CA LYS A 131 -8.37 9.01 20.46
C LYS A 131 -7.16 8.13 20.16
N THR A 132 -6.97 7.80 18.89
CA THR A 132 -5.93 6.88 18.44
C THR A 132 -5.15 7.46 17.25
N ARG A 133 -3.95 6.94 17.00
CA ARG A 133 -3.17 7.28 15.79
C ARG A 133 -3.77 6.72 14.51
N PHE A 134 -4.82 5.91 14.63
CA PHE A 134 -5.43 5.20 13.52
C PHE A 134 -6.83 5.76 13.26
N PRO A 135 -7.01 6.62 12.23
CA PRO A 135 -8.33 7.18 11.90
C PRO A 135 -9.42 6.12 11.74
N ALA A 136 -9.06 4.95 11.20
CA ALA A 136 -9.93 3.80 11.06
C ALA A 136 -10.52 3.33 12.40
N LEU A 137 -9.69 3.32 13.45
CA LEU A 137 -10.09 2.90 14.78
C LEU A 137 -10.99 3.94 15.45
N ASP A 138 -10.65 5.23 15.33
CA ASP A 138 -11.50 6.32 15.83
C ASP A 138 -12.89 6.31 15.15
N PHE A 139 -12.93 6.06 13.85
CA PHE A 139 -14.16 5.94 13.07
C PHE A 139 -15.06 4.79 13.55
N VAL A 140 -14.49 3.60 13.78
CA VAL A 140 -15.29 2.44 14.26
C VAL A 140 -15.66 2.59 15.73
N LEU A 141 -14.84 3.20 16.58
CA LEU A 141 -15.19 3.43 18.00
C LEU A 141 -16.30 4.48 18.16
N ALA A 142 -16.43 5.40 17.20
CA ALA A 142 -17.49 6.40 17.18
C ALA A 142 -18.82 5.89 16.58
N SER A 143 -18.85 4.66 16.04
CA SER A 143 -20.00 4.12 15.33
C SER A 143 -20.16 2.61 15.56
N THR A 144 -21.15 1.97 14.95
CA THR A 144 -21.34 0.51 15.00
C THR A 144 -20.92 -0.15 13.68
N THR A 145 -19.85 0.35 13.06
CA THR A 145 -19.43 -0.02 11.71
C THR A 145 -18.13 -0.83 11.69
N SER A 146 -17.63 -1.09 10.47
CA SER A 146 -16.33 -1.67 10.22
C SER A 146 -15.69 -1.01 9.01
N ILE A 147 -14.37 -0.93 9.01
CA ILE A 147 -13.58 -0.29 7.95
C ILE A 147 -12.28 -1.06 7.72
N SER A 148 -11.82 -1.06 6.47
CA SER A 148 -10.47 -1.41 6.10
C SER A 148 -9.83 -0.24 5.37
N ASP A 149 -8.60 0.05 5.77
CA ASP A 149 -7.81 1.20 5.32
C ASP A 149 -6.32 0.83 5.28
N THR A 150 -5.48 1.76 4.87
CA THR A 150 -4.04 1.72 5.05
C THR A 150 -3.60 2.76 6.07
N ILE A 151 -2.54 2.45 6.81
CA ILE A 151 -1.93 3.33 7.80
C ILE A 151 -0.41 3.27 7.67
N LEU A 152 0.26 4.35 8.01
CA LEU A 152 1.71 4.40 8.12
C LEU A 152 2.09 4.39 9.60
N TYR A 153 2.81 3.37 10.06
CA TYR A 153 3.28 3.26 11.42
C TYR A 153 4.81 3.22 11.46
N SER A 154 5.45 4.29 11.95
CA SER A 154 6.92 4.38 12.01
C SER A 154 7.57 4.00 10.67
N ASP A 155 7.08 4.60 9.57
CA ASP A 155 7.46 4.30 8.18
C ASP A 155 7.10 2.89 7.65
N ALA A 156 6.52 2.01 8.46
CA ALA A 156 6.01 0.72 7.99
C ALA A 156 4.58 0.90 7.43
N PRO A 157 4.35 0.61 6.14
CA PRO A 157 3.00 0.60 5.58
C PRO A 157 2.24 -0.63 6.06
N LEU A 158 1.04 -0.42 6.60
CA LEU A 158 0.16 -1.48 7.06
C LEU A 158 -1.22 -1.34 6.41
N ARG A 159 -1.85 -2.48 6.13
CA ARG A 159 -3.31 -2.55 5.95
C ARG A 159 -3.95 -2.83 7.30
N ILE A 160 -4.97 -2.07 7.63
CA ILE A 160 -5.78 -2.23 8.83
C ILE A 160 -7.18 -2.67 8.45
N GLY A 161 -7.74 -3.59 9.23
CA GLY A 161 -9.17 -3.86 9.28
C GLY A 161 -9.63 -3.65 10.72
N ALA A 162 -10.64 -2.83 10.93
CA ALA A 162 -11.20 -2.55 12.24
C ALA A 162 -12.71 -2.79 12.22
N ALA A 163 -13.23 -3.38 13.30
CA ALA A 163 -14.65 -3.64 13.45
C ALA A 163 -15.10 -3.44 14.89
N THR A 164 -16.22 -2.75 15.08
CA THR A 164 -16.78 -2.46 16.41
C THR A 164 -17.28 -3.74 17.09
N LEU A 165 -17.00 -3.85 18.39
CA LEU A 165 -17.66 -4.81 19.28
C LEU A 165 -18.83 -4.10 19.96
N VAL A 166 -20.00 -4.73 19.92
CA VAL A 166 -21.26 -4.14 20.39
C VAL A 166 -21.85 -4.98 21.52
N ASP A 167 -22.30 -4.32 22.58
CA ASP A 167 -23.10 -4.92 23.65
C ASP A 167 -24.34 -4.05 23.89
N ALA A 168 -25.51 -4.70 24.03
CA ALA A 168 -26.82 -4.03 24.13
C ALA A 168 -27.05 -2.90 23.09
N GLY A 169 -26.55 -3.08 21.86
CA GLY A 169 -26.66 -2.11 20.77
C GLY A 169 -25.70 -0.92 20.85
N ARG A 170 -24.75 -0.91 21.81
CA ARG A 170 -23.75 0.15 21.99
C ARG A 170 -22.34 -0.34 21.71
N PRO A 171 -21.47 0.47 21.06
CA PRO A 171 -20.05 0.18 20.97
C PRO A 171 -19.42 0.05 22.37
N ILE A 172 -18.70 -1.04 22.62
CA ILE A 172 -17.91 -1.24 23.84
C ILE A 172 -16.41 -1.33 23.58
N GLY A 173 -16.02 -1.38 22.31
CA GLY A 173 -14.64 -1.46 21.87
C GLY A 173 -14.56 -1.86 20.40
N ALA A 174 -13.40 -2.32 19.98
CA ALA A 174 -13.17 -2.78 18.61
C ALA A 174 -12.13 -3.90 18.58
N VAL A 175 -12.18 -4.68 17.51
CA VAL A 175 -11.09 -5.57 17.12
C VAL A 175 -10.35 -4.99 15.94
N VAL A 176 -9.06 -5.29 15.85
CA VAL A 176 -8.20 -4.82 14.77
C VAL A 176 -7.38 -5.99 14.21
N THR A 177 -7.38 -6.11 12.88
CA THR A 177 -6.47 -6.97 12.11
C THR A 177 -5.46 -6.10 11.38
N LEU A 178 -4.18 -6.42 11.50
CA LEU A 178 -3.10 -5.69 10.82
C LEU A 178 -2.36 -6.63 9.87
N TYR A 179 -2.06 -6.12 8.68
CA TYR A 179 -1.26 -6.81 7.67
C TYR A 179 -0.13 -5.90 7.22
N ALA A 180 1.11 -6.35 7.39
CA ALA A 180 2.30 -5.64 6.95
C ALA A 180 2.37 -5.63 5.43
N MET A 181 2.44 -4.44 4.84
CA MET A 181 2.63 -4.26 3.41
C MET A 181 4.14 -4.33 3.08
N ASN A 182 4.75 -5.47 3.41
CA ASN A 182 6.18 -5.71 3.26
C ASN A 182 6.54 -6.26 1.86
N ALA A 183 7.82 -6.57 1.64
CA ALA A 183 8.32 -7.12 0.37
C ALA A 183 7.59 -8.41 -0.06
N SER A 184 7.23 -9.28 0.88
CA SER A 184 6.46 -10.50 0.59
C SER A 184 5.06 -10.19 0.10
N MET A 185 4.39 -9.18 0.67
CA MET A 185 3.09 -8.72 0.17
C MET A 185 3.21 -8.09 -1.22
N ALA A 186 4.22 -7.24 -1.43
CA ALA A 186 4.48 -6.63 -2.73
C ALA A 186 4.76 -7.70 -3.81
N ALA A 187 5.51 -8.76 -3.49
CA ALA A 187 5.74 -9.89 -4.39
C ALA A 187 4.45 -10.64 -4.76
N ARG A 188 3.54 -10.85 -3.80
CA ARG A 188 2.21 -11.44 -4.07
C ARG A 188 1.35 -10.52 -4.94
N ASP A 189 1.37 -9.22 -4.69
CA ASP A 189 0.67 -8.22 -5.49
C ASP A 189 1.24 -8.20 -6.93
N LYS A 190 2.58 -8.21 -7.11
CA LYS A 190 3.23 -8.36 -8.41
C LYS A 190 2.78 -9.62 -9.14
N SER A 191 2.75 -10.77 -8.47
CA SER A 191 2.30 -12.03 -9.08
C SER A 191 0.83 -11.98 -9.53
N THR A 192 -0.02 -11.18 -8.88
CA THR A 192 -1.44 -11.08 -9.21
C THR A 192 -1.70 -10.04 -10.30
N VAL A 193 -0.99 -8.92 -10.24
CA VAL A 193 -1.11 -7.81 -11.20
C VAL A 193 -0.39 -8.13 -12.51
N GLY A 194 0.70 -8.90 -12.45
CA GLY A 194 1.55 -9.21 -13.60
C GLY A 194 2.55 -8.10 -13.95
N ALA A 195 2.82 -7.18 -13.03
CA ALA A 195 3.76 -6.08 -13.21
C ALA A 195 4.48 -5.76 -11.90
N ASP A 196 5.62 -5.07 -12.00
CA ASP A 196 6.31 -4.57 -10.81
C ASP A 196 5.44 -3.56 -10.07
N VAL A 197 5.46 -3.64 -8.74
CA VAL A 197 4.68 -2.78 -7.85
C VAL A 197 5.53 -2.20 -6.74
N GLY A 198 5.08 -1.10 -6.15
CA GLY A 198 5.66 -0.57 -4.92
C GLY A 198 4.63 0.14 -4.06
N TYR A 199 4.91 0.30 -2.78
CA TYR A 199 4.09 1.09 -1.86
C TYR A 199 4.81 2.38 -1.52
N VAL A 200 4.07 3.49 -1.52
CA VAL A 200 4.62 4.84 -1.33
C VAL A 200 3.75 5.68 -0.42
N THR A 201 4.36 6.65 0.25
CA THR A 201 3.69 7.71 1.01
C THR A 201 4.11 9.07 0.46
N GLY A 202 3.23 9.73 -0.29
CA GLY A 202 3.56 10.99 -0.97
C GLY A 202 4.80 10.86 -1.86
N THR A 203 5.93 11.38 -1.38
CA THR A 203 7.22 11.40 -2.08
C THR A 203 8.20 10.30 -1.65
N LYS A 204 7.84 9.43 -0.70
CA LYS A 204 8.75 8.40 -0.17
C LYS A 204 8.35 7.02 -0.64
N ALA A 205 9.30 6.26 -1.17
CA ALA A 205 9.14 4.84 -1.42
C ALA A 205 9.34 4.04 -0.15
N LEU A 206 8.42 3.12 0.12
CA LEU A 206 8.42 2.28 1.33
C LEU A 206 8.85 0.85 1.00
N VAL A 207 8.26 0.28 -0.05
CA VAL A 207 8.52 -1.09 -0.52
C VAL A 207 8.42 -1.11 -2.05
N THR A 208 9.24 -1.92 -2.72
CA THR A 208 9.17 -2.10 -4.18
C THR A 208 9.60 -3.51 -4.58
N THR A 209 9.06 -4.01 -5.69
CA THR A 209 9.47 -5.28 -6.30
C THR A 209 10.50 -5.12 -7.42
N LEU A 210 10.92 -3.89 -7.73
CA LEU A 210 11.95 -3.63 -8.76
C LEU A 210 13.30 -4.28 -8.45
N GLY A 211 13.53 -4.70 -7.20
CA GLY A 211 14.71 -5.49 -6.81
C GLY A 211 16.02 -4.75 -7.11
N GLU A 212 16.96 -5.45 -7.76
CA GLU A 212 18.28 -4.91 -8.15
C GLU A 212 18.21 -3.73 -9.14
N HIS A 213 17.08 -3.55 -9.82
CA HIS A 213 16.93 -2.48 -10.81
C HIS A 213 16.82 -1.10 -10.15
N ALA A 214 16.27 -1.00 -8.94
CA ALA A 214 16.21 0.27 -8.21
C ALA A 214 16.12 0.08 -6.70
N THR A 215 16.97 0.80 -5.99
CA THR A 215 16.87 0.95 -4.54
C THR A 215 15.67 1.83 -4.15
N TRP A 216 15.18 1.67 -2.92
CA TRP A 216 14.16 2.56 -2.35
C TRP A 216 14.60 4.03 -2.33
N ALA A 217 15.91 4.29 -2.18
CA ALA A 217 16.49 5.63 -2.20
C ALA A 217 16.35 6.28 -3.58
N GLN A 218 16.77 5.59 -4.64
CA GLN A 218 16.63 6.08 -6.03
C GLN A 218 15.17 6.37 -6.39
N LEU A 219 14.24 5.49 -5.97
CA LEU A 219 12.82 5.72 -6.21
C LEU A 219 12.28 6.91 -5.41
N SER A 220 12.75 7.10 -4.18
CA SER A 220 12.36 8.25 -3.34
C SER A 220 12.91 9.57 -3.88
N ASP A 221 14.16 9.60 -4.36
CA ASP A 221 14.76 10.79 -4.99
C ASP A 221 14.00 11.20 -6.26
N TRP A 222 13.60 10.20 -7.06
CA TRP A 222 12.75 10.45 -8.23
C TRP A 222 11.37 10.99 -7.83
N LEU A 223 10.71 10.38 -6.83
CA LEU A 223 9.41 10.83 -6.32
C LEU A 223 9.46 12.25 -5.71
N ALA A 224 10.60 12.64 -5.14
CA ALA A 224 10.80 13.99 -4.59
C ALA A 224 10.84 15.07 -5.68
N THR A 225 11.25 14.72 -6.91
CA THR A 225 11.40 15.67 -8.02
C THR A 225 10.26 15.59 -9.03
N LYS A 226 9.51 14.48 -9.06
CA LYS A 226 8.43 14.25 -10.02
C LYS A 226 7.22 13.62 -9.35
N PRO A 227 6.02 14.19 -9.49
CA PRO A 227 4.81 13.48 -9.10
C PRO A 227 4.70 12.21 -9.94
N ALA A 228 4.38 11.08 -9.31
CA ALA A 228 4.34 9.77 -9.95
C ALA A 228 3.19 9.57 -10.98
N SER A 229 2.45 10.61 -11.33
CA SER A 229 1.45 10.58 -12.40
C SER A 229 2.12 10.44 -13.77
N SER A 230 2.15 9.22 -14.32
CA SER A 230 2.64 8.87 -15.68
C SER A 230 4.06 9.37 -16.01
N ALA A 231 4.93 9.47 -15.00
CA ALA A 231 6.29 9.93 -15.20
C ALA A 231 7.20 8.74 -15.61
N ALA A 232 8.17 9.02 -16.48
CA ALA A 232 9.22 8.07 -16.80
C ALA A 232 10.21 7.96 -15.64
N PHE A 233 10.49 6.73 -15.23
CA PHE A 233 11.48 6.36 -14.22
C PHE A 233 12.59 5.55 -14.89
N ALA A 234 13.85 5.89 -14.63
CA ALA A 234 15.00 5.11 -15.09
C ALA A 234 15.57 4.36 -13.88
N ALA A 235 15.65 3.04 -14.00
CA ALA A 235 16.16 2.14 -12.97
C ALA A 235 17.53 1.60 -13.41
N GLY A 236 18.55 1.72 -12.56
CA GLY A 236 19.94 1.35 -12.86
C GLY A 236 20.85 2.55 -13.13
N THR A 237 22.10 2.29 -13.53
CA THR A 237 23.10 3.31 -13.87
C THR A 237 23.64 3.09 -15.28
N GLY A 238 23.99 4.17 -15.99
CA GLY A 238 24.64 4.08 -17.31
C GLY A 238 23.75 3.54 -18.43
N SER A 239 24.34 2.77 -19.34
CA SER A 239 23.70 2.21 -20.54
C SER A 239 22.75 1.04 -20.24
N GLU A 240 22.84 0.42 -19.07
CA GLU A 240 21.97 -0.68 -18.64
C GLU A 240 20.68 -0.20 -17.94
N ALA A 241 20.47 1.12 -17.88
CA ALA A 241 19.34 1.71 -17.20
C ALA A 241 18.02 1.33 -17.91
N SER A 242 17.25 0.45 -17.28
CA SER A 242 15.91 0.09 -17.76
C SER A 242 14.97 1.28 -17.57
N ARG A 243 14.29 1.68 -18.66
CA ARG A 243 13.27 2.73 -18.63
C ARG A 243 11.92 2.13 -18.29
N TYR A 244 11.23 2.72 -17.33
CA TYR A 244 9.89 2.38 -16.89
C TYR A 244 8.97 3.57 -17.07
N VAL A 245 7.72 3.29 -17.41
CA VAL A 245 6.61 4.22 -17.17
C VAL A 245 5.92 3.81 -15.88
N VAL A 246 5.60 4.79 -15.04
CA VAL A 246 5.09 4.56 -13.68
C VAL A 246 3.75 5.24 -13.50
N ARG A 247 2.83 4.57 -12.82
CA ARG A 247 1.53 5.16 -12.45
C ARG A 247 1.20 4.87 -11.00
N THR A 248 0.74 5.92 -10.31
CA THR A 248 0.16 5.79 -8.98
C THR A 248 -1.27 5.29 -9.05
N VAL A 249 -1.58 4.32 -8.21
CA VAL A 249 -2.89 3.75 -7.96
C VAL A 249 -3.21 3.97 -6.49
N GLU A 250 -4.27 4.71 -6.22
CA GLU A 250 -4.81 4.83 -4.87
C GLU A 250 -5.30 3.47 -4.39
N ILE A 251 -4.94 3.11 -3.15
CA ILE A 251 -5.46 1.90 -2.51
C ILE A 251 -6.84 2.24 -1.96
N PRO A 252 -7.92 1.64 -2.49
CA PRO A 252 -9.26 1.97 -2.05
C PRO A 252 -9.49 1.46 -0.64
N ARG A 253 -10.39 2.17 0.05
CA ARG A 253 -10.95 1.77 1.33
C ARG A 253 -12.19 0.92 1.14
N ALA A 254 -12.51 0.14 2.16
CA ALA A 254 -13.79 -0.55 2.23
C ALA A 254 -14.39 -0.32 3.61
N ALA A 255 -15.65 0.08 3.68
CA ALA A 255 -16.37 0.23 4.92
C ALA A 255 -17.77 -0.37 4.79
N ALA A 256 -18.34 -0.83 5.91
CA ALA A 256 -19.71 -1.31 5.94
C ALA A 256 -20.75 -0.17 5.81
N THR A 257 -20.34 1.06 6.13
CA THR A 257 -21.12 2.28 6.00
C THR A 257 -20.35 3.31 5.19
N GLU A 258 -21.04 4.34 4.69
CA GLU A 258 -20.37 5.46 4.03
C GLU A 258 -19.35 6.11 4.97
N VAL A 259 -18.16 6.38 4.45
CA VAL A 259 -17.08 7.06 5.17
C VAL A 259 -17.30 8.57 4.99
N PRO A 260 -17.36 9.38 6.06
CA PRO A 260 -17.63 10.81 5.95
C PRO A 260 -16.52 11.51 5.15
N ALA A 261 -16.88 12.56 4.42
CA ALA A 261 -15.93 13.34 3.61
C ALA A 261 -14.79 13.97 4.43
N SER A 262 -14.96 14.13 5.74
CA SER A 262 -13.92 14.61 6.67
C SER A 262 -12.90 13.54 7.06
N TYR A 263 -13.13 12.27 6.72
CA TYR A 263 -12.17 11.20 6.98
C TYR A 263 -10.90 11.42 6.13
N PRO A 264 -9.70 11.31 6.72
CA PRO A 264 -8.46 11.68 6.05
C PRO A 264 -8.20 10.84 4.79
N PRO A 265 -7.46 11.35 3.78
CA PRO A 265 -7.07 10.57 2.60
C PRO A 265 -6.15 9.40 2.95
N SER A 266 -6.04 8.41 2.06
CA SER A 266 -5.20 7.23 2.29
C SER A 266 -3.73 7.67 2.32
N PRO A 267 -2.96 7.37 3.39
CA PRO A 267 -1.57 7.78 3.45
C PRO A 267 -0.69 7.00 2.47
N ILE A 268 -1.15 5.82 2.03
CA ILE A 268 -0.37 4.91 1.18
C ILE A 268 -1.06 4.75 -0.17
N SER A 269 -0.25 4.84 -1.21
CA SER A 269 -0.61 4.49 -2.59
C SER A 269 0.29 3.37 -3.10
N MET A 270 -0.16 2.73 -4.17
CA MET A 270 0.63 1.74 -4.89
C MET A 270 1.16 2.33 -6.19
N LEU A 271 2.44 2.12 -6.48
CA LEU A 271 3.00 2.35 -7.80
C LEU A 271 2.92 1.08 -8.62
N VAL A 272 2.66 1.23 -9.91
CA VAL A 272 2.74 0.17 -10.91
C VAL A 272 3.78 0.59 -11.94
N PHE A 273 4.67 -0.33 -12.28
CA PHE A 273 5.77 -0.10 -13.21
C PHE A 273 5.57 -0.96 -14.46
N GLU A 274 5.71 -0.34 -15.62
CA GLU A 274 5.73 -1.05 -16.90
C GLU A 274 7.04 -0.73 -17.61
N LYS A 275 7.79 -1.77 -17.97
CA LYS A 275 9.08 -1.62 -18.66
C LYS A 275 8.83 -1.17 -20.10
N VAL A 276 9.55 -0.14 -20.54
CA VAL A 276 9.52 0.30 -21.93
C VAL A 276 10.44 -0.61 -22.75
N THR A 277 9.84 -1.47 -23.56
CA THR A 277 10.55 -2.41 -24.45
C THR A 277 10.66 -1.85 -25.87
N GLY A 278 11.74 -2.20 -26.59
CA GLY A 278 11.91 -1.83 -28.00
C GLY A 278 12.66 -0.52 -28.23
N ILE A 279 13.25 0.05 -27.19
CA ILE A 279 14.23 1.12 -27.32
C ILE A 279 15.55 0.45 -27.71
N LEU A 280 16.11 0.84 -28.85
CA LEU A 280 17.45 0.41 -29.24
C LEU A 280 18.43 1.01 -28.23
N GLU A 281 19.15 0.16 -27.49
CA GLU A 281 20.26 0.61 -26.66
C GLU A 281 21.31 1.29 -27.56
N PRO A 282 21.89 2.42 -27.11
CA PRO A 282 22.85 3.18 -27.90
C PRO A 282 24.12 2.41 -28.24
#